data_AF-A0A951PJ31-F1
#
_entry.id   AF-A0A951PJ31-F1
#
_cell.length_a   1.000
_cell.length_b   1.000
_cell.length_c   1.000
_cell.angle_alpha   90.00
_cell.angle_beta   90.00
_cell.angle_gamma   90.00
#
_symmetry.space_group_name_H-M   'P 1'
#
loop_
_entity.id
_entity.type
_entity.pdbx_description
1 polymer ?
#
loop_
_entity_poly.entity_id
_entity_poly.type
_entity_poly.pdbx_seq_one_letter_code
_entity_poly.pdbx_strand_id
1 'polypeptide(L)' 'MFNVPLNDALAKVDPASTDGASLWVSYLTNWTNWNHVRTATALAAAASFTIAIAN' A
#
# COMPACT_ATOMS: atom_id res chain seq x y z
N MET A 1 8.74 8.21 -2.21
CA MET A 1 9.15 7.35 -1.08
C MET A 1 8.17 7.60 0.06
N PHE A 2 7.03 6.90 0.11
CA PHE A 2 5.97 7.17 1.09
C PHE A 2 5.74 6.02 2.08
N ASN A 3 6.16 4.81 1.70
CA ASN A 3 5.86 3.62 2.48
C ASN A 3 6.87 3.34 3.62
N VAL A 4 8.13 3.78 3.47
CA VAL A 4 9.17 3.58 4.49
C VAL A 4 8.87 4.43 5.75
N PRO A 5 8.59 5.74 5.65
CA PRO A 5 8.20 6.51 6.83
C PRO A 5 6.93 5.99 7.52
N LEU A 6 6.00 5.44 6.73
CA LEU A 6 4.76 4.84 7.24
C LEU A 6 5.02 3.56 8.07
N ASN A 7 5.89 2.68 7.57
CA ASN A 7 6.33 1.49 8.32
C ASN A 7 7.15 1.86 9.56
N ASP A 8 8.05 2.84 9.45
CA ASP A 8 8.89 3.27 10.57
C ASP A 8 8.05 3.87 11.71
N ALA A 9 6.98 4.60 11.38
CA ALA A 9 6.04 5.10 12.37
C ALA A 9 5.29 3.95 13.06
N LEU A 10 4.80 2.97 12.30
CA LEU A 10 4.10 1.81 12.84
C LEU A 10 5.01 0.94 13.73
N ALA A 11 6.28 0.79 13.38
CA ALA A 11 7.24 0.00 14.14
C ALA A 11 7.61 0.62 15.50
N LYS A 12 7.43 1.94 15.66
CA LYS A 12 7.83 2.68 16.87
C LYS A 12 6.70 2.87 17.89
N VAL A 13 5.44 2.75 17.47
CA VAL A 13 4.31 3.02 18.36
C VAL A 13 4.06 1.86 19.33
N ASP A 14 3.62 2.16 20.55
CA ASP A 14 3.14 1.13 21.48
C ASP A 14 1.80 0.56 20.98
N PRO A 15 1.71 -0.74 20.66
CA PRO A 15 0.49 -1.35 20.16
C PRO A 15 -0.65 -1.40 21.18
N ALA A 16 -0.36 -1.28 22.48
CA ALA A 16 -1.39 -1.25 23.53
C ALA A 16 -1.96 0.16 23.78
N SER A 17 -1.38 1.19 23.15
CA SER A 17 -1.78 2.58 23.35
C SER A 17 -2.93 3.00 22.43
N THR A 18 -3.71 3.99 22.89
CA THR A 18 -4.77 4.62 22.08
C THR A 18 -4.23 5.28 20.82
N ASP A 19 -3.03 5.88 20.91
CA ASP A 19 -2.33 6.49 19.77
C ASP A 19 -1.91 5.43 18.74
N GLY A 20 -1.49 4.24 19.20
CA GLY A 20 -1.20 3.08 18.35
C GLY A 20 -2.42 2.62 17.56
N ALA A 21 -3.59 2.57 18.19
CA ALA A 21 -4.84 2.25 17.52
C ALA A 21 -5.22 3.30 16.45
N SER A 22 -5.06 4.59 16.75
CA SER A 22 -5.32 5.68 15.80
C SER A 22 -4.35 5.64 14.60
N LEU A 23 -3.07 5.43 14.88
CA LEU A 23 -2.04 5.29 13.84
C LEU A 23 -2.32 4.09 12.94
N TRP A 24 -2.75 2.96 13.51
CA TRP A 24 -3.08 1.77 12.74
C TRP A 24 -4.22 2.00 11.74
N VAL A 25 -5.29 2.69 12.13
CA VAL A 25 -6.41 3.02 11.23
C VAL A 25 -5.94 3.85 10.04
N SER A 26 -5.09 4.85 10.30
CA SER A 26 -4.52 5.72 9.26
C SER A 26 -3.56 4.94 8.35
N TYR A 27 -2.71 4.09 8.94
CA TYR A 27 -1.80 3.20 8.25
C TYR A 27 -2.55 2.27 7.30
N LEU A 28 -3.57 1.58 7.80
CA LEU A 28 -4.32 0.58 7.05
C LEU A 28 -4.99 1.19 5.83
N THR A 29 -5.58 2.38 5.99
CA THR A 29 -6.23 3.11 4.88
C THR A 29 -5.21 3.46 3.79
N ASN A 30 -4.09 4.08 4.16
CA ASN A 30 -3.08 4.51 3.20
C ASN A 30 -2.41 3.31 2.50
N TRP A 31 -2.06 2.27 3.28
CA TRP A 31 -1.46 1.05 2.76
C TRP A 31 -2.38 0.34 1.77
N THR A 32 -3.68 0.23 2.08
CA THR A 32 -4.67 -0.42 1.20
C THR A 32 -4.84 0.32 -0.11
N ASN A 33 -4.90 1.66 -0.07
CA ASN A 33 -4.96 2.49 -1.29
C ASN A 33 -3.76 2.23 -2.21
N TRP A 34 -2.55 2.19 -1.66
CA TRP A 34 -1.36 1.88 -2.45
C TRP A 34 -1.34 0.44 -2.95
N ASN A 35 -1.92 -0.51 -2.22
CA ASN A 35 -2.10 -1.87 -2.73
C ASN A 35 -3.03 -1.90 -3.95
N HIS A 36 -4.13 -1.15 -3.95
CA HIS A 36 -5.00 -1.03 -5.12
C HIS A 36 -4.27 -0.44 -6.33
N VAL A 37 -3.45 0.59 -6.13
CA VAL A 37 -2.63 1.16 -7.21
C VAL A 37 -1.67 0.12 -7.78
N ARG A 38 -0.99 -0.66 -6.93
CA ARG A 38 -0.09 -1.74 -7.38
C ARG A 38 -0.85 -2.80 -8.19
N THR A 39 -2.01 -3.24 -7.72
CA THR A 39 -2.82 -4.24 -8.43
C THR A 39 -3.29 -3.70 -9.78
N ALA A 40 -3.82 -2.48 -9.82
CA ALA A 40 -4.32 -1.87 -11.06
C ALA A 40 -3.20 -1.68 -12.09
N THR A 41 -2.03 -1.19 -11.66
CA THR A 41 -0.87 -1.00 -12.53
C THR A 41 -0.29 -2.31 -13.05
N ALA A 42 -0.19 -3.33 -12.19
CA ALA A 42 0.25 -4.67 -12.61
C ALA A 42 -0.73 -5.30 -13.60
N LEU A 43 -2.03 -5.18 -13.36
CA LEU A 43 -3.07 -5.67 -14.28
C LEU A 43 -3.02 -4.95 -15.63
N ALA A 44 -2.87 -3.63 -15.62
CA ALA A 44 -2.72 -2.84 -16.84
C ALA A 44 -1.48 -3.25 -17.62
N ALA A 45 -0.33 -3.42 -16.96
CA ALA A 45 0.89 -3.89 -17.59
C ALA A 45 0.74 -5.29 -18.21
N ALA A 46 0.11 -6.23 -17.50
CA ALA A 46 -0.15 -7.57 -18.01
C ALA A 46 -1.08 -7.55 -19.23
N ALA A 47 -2.12 -6.71 -19.22
CA ALA A 47 -3.02 -6.52 -20.35
C ALA A 47 -2.29 -5.92 -21.57
N SER A 48 -1.51 -4.85 -21.36
CA SER A 48 -0.69 -4.24 -22.42
C SER A 48 0.30 -5.22 -23.02
N PHE A 49 0.97 -6.03 -22.19
CA PHE A 49 1.89 -7.07 -22.66
C PHE A 49 1.16 -8.13 -23.50
N THR A 50 -0.01 -8.58 -23.04
CA THR A 50 -0.84 -9.56 -23.77
C THR A 50 -1.28 -9.03 -25.12
N ILE A 51 -1.73 -7.77 -25.20
CA ILE A 51 -2.10 -7.12 -26.46
C ILE A 51 -0.89 -7.02 -27.40
N ALA A 52 0.27 -6.67 -26.88
CA ALA A 52 1.48 -6.52 -27.68
C ALA A 52 1.98 -7.84 -28.30
N ILE A 53 1.80 -8.97 -27.61
CA ILE A 53 2.18 -10.30 -28.14
C ILE A 53 1.08 -10.96 -28.99
N ALA A 54 -0.17 -10.51 -28.87
CA ALA A 54 -1.31 -11.03 -29.63
C ALA A 54 -1.57 -10.24 -30.93
N ASN A 55 -0.89 -9.10 -31.13
CA ASN A 55 -0.89 -8.31 -32.36
C ASN A 55 0.28 -8.69 -33.27
#